data_AF-A0A2E8BVF2-F1
#
_entry.id   AF-A0A2E8BVF2-F1
#
_cell.length_a   1.000
_cell.length_b   1.000
_cell.length_c   1.000
_cell.angle_alpha   90.00
_cell.angle_beta   90.00
_cell.angle_gamma   90.00
#
_symmetry.space_group_name_H-M   'P 1'
#
loop_
_entity.id
_entity.type
_entity.pdbx_description
1 polymer ?
#
loop_
_entity_poly.entity_id
_entity_poly.type
_entity_poly.pdbx_seq_one_letter_code
_entity_poly.pdbx_strand_id
1 'polypeptide(L)'
;MPVWMGCDVGKQMDRKRGLWDANLFETNELYGVDYGMSKADRLRYGQTMMTHAMLFTGVDVFDGKPRRWRVENSWGDDSGEKGFYTMNDSWYDEHMFEIATPKKYLTNQMIDGLKGKPVILDAWDPMGSLA
;
A
#
# COMPACT_ATOMS: atom_id res chain seq x y z
N MET A 1 -10.12 -12.91 -8.34
CA MET A 1 -10.27 -11.64 -9.11
C MET A 1 -9.17 -10.71 -8.61
N PRO A 2 -8.32 -10.17 -9.49
CA PRO A 2 -7.32 -9.20 -9.10
C PRO A 2 -7.97 -7.94 -8.47
N VAL A 3 -7.26 -7.28 -7.56
CA VAL A 3 -7.73 -6.05 -6.88
C VAL A 3 -6.72 -4.95 -7.16
N TRP A 4 -7.18 -3.87 -7.79
CA TRP A 4 -6.36 -2.67 -7.99
C TRP A 4 -6.06 -2.03 -6.64
N MET A 5 -4.82 -1.57 -6.48
CA MET A 5 -4.31 -1.01 -5.23
C MET A 5 -3.39 0.18 -5.48
N GLY A 6 -3.46 1.18 -4.61
CA GLY A 6 -2.60 2.37 -4.61
C GLY A 6 -1.76 2.47 -3.34
N CYS A 7 -0.46 2.68 -3.48
CA CYS A 7 0.51 2.67 -2.37
C CYS A 7 1.68 3.65 -2.56
N ASP A 8 2.51 3.81 -1.52
CA ASP A 8 3.83 4.44 -1.63
C ASP A 8 4.92 3.39 -1.89
N VAL A 9 5.10 3.01 -3.16
CA VAL A 9 5.86 1.82 -3.55
C VAL A 9 7.35 1.86 -3.20
N GLY A 10 7.92 3.06 -3.07
CA GLY A 10 9.35 3.26 -2.86
C GLY A 10 9.84 2.98 -1.43
N LYS A 11 8.91 2.82 -0.48
CA LYS A 11 9.25 2.61 0.92
C LYS A 11 9.61 1.14 1.18
N GLN A 12 10.70 0.91 1.93
CA GLN A 12 11.09 -0.41 2.44
C GLN A 12 10.97 -1.56 1.40
N MET A 13 11.59 -1.35 0.24
CA MET A 13 11.47 -2.23 -0.93
C MET A 13 12.84 -2.77 -1.38
N ASP A 14 12.91 -4.07 -1.68
CA ASP A 14 13.96 -4.65 -2.52
C ASP A 14 13.39 -4.96 -3.90
N ARG A 15 13.72 -4.09 -4.86
CA ARG A 15 13.21 -4.19 -6.23
C ARG A 15 13.66 -5.48 -6.93
N LYS A 16 14.90 -5.92 -6.69
CA LYS A 16 15.48 -7.07 -7.40
C LYS A 16 14.90 -8.37 -6.89
N ARG A 17 14.72 -8.49 -5.57
CA ARG A 17 14.10 -9.67 -4.95
C ARG A 17 12.58 -9.66 -5.01
N GLY A 18 11.98 -8.51 -5.30
CA GLY A 18 10.53 -8.40 -5.38
C GLY A 18 9.86 -8.36 -4.01
N LEU A 19 10.46 -7.69 -3.03
CA LEU A 19 10.02 -7.75 -1.63
C LEU A 19 9.63 -6.38 -1.08
N TRP A 20 8.55 -6.37 -0.31
CA TRP A 20 8.16 -5.27 0.58
C TRP A 20 7.92 -5.81 1.99
N ASP A 21 8.56 -5.19 2.97
CA ASP A 21 8.39 -5.46 4.41
C ASP A 21 8.63 -4.14 5.16
N ALA A 22 7.78 -3.75 6.11
CA ALA A 22 7.96 -2.51 6.86
C ALA A 22 9.34 -2.39 7.56
N ASN A 23 9.98 -3.52 7.85
CA ASN A 23 11.30 -3.60 8.50
C ASN A 23 12.35 -4.26 7.59
N LEU A 24 12.22 -4.13 6.26
CA LEU A 24 13.17 -4.74 5.32
C LEU A 24 14.61 -4.23 5.50
N PHE A 25 14.74 -2.95 5.82
CA PHE A 25 16.00 -2.30 6.14
C PHE A 25 15.93 -1.67 7.54
N GLU A 26 16.73 -2.19 8.46
CA GLU A 26 16.85 -1.73 9.85
C GLU A 26 17.76 -0.48 9.96
N THR A 27 17.38 0.59 9.26
CA THR A 27 18.17 1.83 9.21
C THR A 27 18.27 2.52 10.57
N ASN A 28 17.25 2.38 11.43
CA ASN A 28 17.30 2.91 12.79
C ASN A 28 18.48 2.32 13.57
N GLU A 29 18.64 1.00 13.53
CA GLU A 29 19.73 0.30 14.22
C GLU A 29 21.08 0.65 13.60
N LEU A 30 21.15 0.71 12.27
CA LEU A 30 22.38 1.04 11.55
C LEU A 30 22.92 2.43 11.89
N TYR A 31 22.03 3.42 12.00
CA TYR A 31 22.41 4.81 12.25
C TYR A 31 22.26 5.25 13.72
N GLY A 32 21.67 4.41 14.57
CA GLY A 32 21.39 4.73 15.98
C GLY A 32 20.39 5.87 16.17
N VAL A 33 19.39 5.96 15.28
CA VAL A 33 18.35 7.01 15.32
C VAL A 33 16.96 6.42 15.15
N ASP A 34 15.97 6.93 15.88
CA ASP A 34 14.59 6.47 15.74
C ASP A 34 13.79 7.38 14.79
N TYR A 35 13.50 6.87 13.59
CA TYR A 35 12.56 7.49 12.68
C TYR A 35 11.12 7.17 13.12
N GLY A 36 10.55 7.97 14.02
CA GLY A 36 9.20 7.77 14.55
C GLY A 36 8.18 8.73 13.96
N MET A 37 7.36 8.27 13.02
CA MET A 37 6.17 9.00 12.57
C MET A 37 5.00 8.05 12.32
N SER A 38 3.81 8.42 12.80
CA SER A 38 2.58 7.71 12.45
C SER A 38 2.28 7.87 10.96
N LYS A 39 1.53 6.93 10.37
CA LYS A 39 1.09 7.04 8.97
C LYS A 39 0.37 8.35 8.67
N ALA A 40 -0.46 8.82 9.59
CA ALA A 40 -1.18 10.08 9.46
C ALA A 40 -0.23 11.29 9.44
N ASP A 41 0.80 11.29 10.30
CA ASP A 41 1.78 12.38 10.33
C ASP A 41 2.68 12.33 9.10
N ARG A 42 3.08 11.13 8.63
CA ARG A 42 3.83 11.00 7.37
C ARG A 42 3.05 11.60 6.20
N LEU A 43 1.73 11.46 6.17
CA LEU A 43 0.87 12.07 5.15
C LEU A 43 0.81 13.59 5.30
N ARG A 44 0.54 14.09 6.52
CA ARG A 44 0.41 15.54 6.81
C ARG A 44 1.69 16.34 6.57
N TYR A 45 2.85 15.74 6.85
CA TYR A 45 4.15 16.38 6.65
C TYR A 45 4.81 16.01 5.31
N GLY A 46 4.08 15.37 4.39
CA GLY A 46 4.55 15.11 3.03
C GLY A 46 5.66 14.07 2.91
N GLN A 47 5.84 13.21 3.91
CA GLN A 47 6.82 12.11 3.87
C GLN A 47 6.32 10.90 3.06
N THR A 48 4.99 10.69 3.05
CA THR A 48 4.35 9.61 2.28
C THR A 48 3.11 10.14 1.55
N MET A 49 2.83 9.53 0.41
CA MET A 49 1.64 9.75 -0.42
C MET A 49 1.52 8.56 -1.38
N MET A 50 0.37 8.39 -2.04
CA MET A 50 0.26 7.39 -3.11
C MET A 50 1.19 7.78 -4.27
N THR A 51 2.09 6.88 -4.68
CA THR A 51 3.06 7.11 -5.76
C THR A 51 2.96 6.11 -6.89
N HIS A 52 2.30 4.97 -6.69
CA HIS A 52 2.20 3.92 -7.71
C HIS A 52 0.98 3.03 -7.49
N ALA A 53 0.51 2.44 -8.60
CA ALA A 53 -0.63 1.54 -8.63
C ALA A 53 -0.24 0.13 -9.13
N MET A 54 -0.79 -0.90 -8.51
CA MET A 54 -0.49 -2.31 -8.81
C MET A 54 -1.75 -3.20 -8.64
N LEU A 55 -1.59 -4.51 -8.80
CA LEU A 55 -2.68 -5.48 -8.64
C LEU A 55 -2.37 -6.54 -7.58
N PHE A 56 -3.20 -6.66 -6.56
CA PHE A 56 -3.22 -7.87 -5.73
C PHE A 56 -3.77 -9.04 -6.53
N THR A 57 -3.03 -10.14 -6.57
CA THR A 57 -3.41 -11.38 -7.29
C THR A 57 -3.51 -12.60 -6.39
N GLY A 58 -3.09 -12.50 -5.12
CA GLY A 58 -3.23 -13.55 -4.13
C GLY A 58 -2.92 -13.04 -2.72
N VAL A 59 -3.35 -13.81 -1.72
CA VAL A 59 -3.05 -13.56 -0.31
C VAL A 59 -2.76 -14.90 0.37
N ASP A 60 -1.72 -14.94 1.19
CA ASP A 60 -1.42 -16.02 2.11
C ASP A 60 -2.08 -15.71 3.46
N VAL A 61 -2.97 -16.58 3.91
CA VAL A 61 -3.75 -16.41 5.15
C VAL A 61 -3.42 -17.54 6.10
N PHE A 62 -3.07 -17.19 7.33
CA PHE A 62 -2.78 -18.13 8.41
C PHE A 62 -3.57 -17.74 9.65
N ASP A 63 -4.28 -18.70 10.26
CA ASP A 63 -5.18 -18.47 11.40
C ASP A 63 -6.16 -17.30 11.18
N GLY A 64 -6.69 -17.18 9.96
CA GLY A 64 -7.64 -16.14 9.57
C GLY A 64 -7.04 -14.74 9.39
N LYS A 65 -5.72 -14.60 9.48
CA LYS A 65 -5.02 -13.32 9.27
C LYS A 65 -4.14 -13.35 8.02
N PRO A 66 -4.13 -12.27 7.22
CA PRO A 66 -3.18 -12.16 6.12
C PRO A 66 -1.75 -12.12 6.68
N ARG A 67 -0.83 -12.82 6.00
CA ARG A 67 0.61 -12.73 6.28
C ARG A 67 1.34 -12.01 5.16
N ARG A 68 0.99 -12.36 3.91
CA ARG A 68 1.64 -11.87 2.70
C ARG A 68 0.65 -11.74 1.55
N TRP A 69 0.94 -10.78 0.69
CA TRP A 69 0.17 -10.48 -0.50
C TRP A 69 1.03 -10.70 -1.73
N ARG A 70 0.47 -11.37 -2.74
CA ARG A 70 1.09 -11.50 -4.05
C ARG A 70 0.63 -10.32 -4.91
N VAL A 71 1.60 -9.57 -5.41
CA VAL A 71 1.36 -8.34 -6.18
C VAL A 71 1.92 -8.49 -7.58
N GLU A 72 1.11 -8.19 -8.58
CA GLU A 72 1.54 -8.04 -9.97
C GLU A 72 1.92 -6.57 -10.21
N ASN A 73 3.13 -6.35 -10.72
CA ASN A 73 3.66 -5.03 -11.03
C ASN A 73 3.81 -4.86 -12.56
N SER A 74 4.05 -3.63 -13.01
CA SER A 74 4.09 -3.23 -14.42
C SER A 74 5.49 -2.86 -14.92
N TRP A 75 6.55 -3.28 -14.21
CA TRP A 75 7.95 -2.95 -14.53
C TRP A 75 8.70 -3.99 -15.36
N GLY A 76 7.98 -4.87 -16.07
CA GLY A 76 8.54 -5.96 -16.85
C GLY A 76 8.84 -7.22 -16.03
N ASP A 77 9.18 -8.29 -16.72
CA ASP A 77 9.45 -9.62 -16.16
C ASP A 77 10.82 -9.74 -15.48
N ASP A 78 11.78 -8.88 -15.84
CA ASP A 78 13.09 -8.77 -15.17
C ASP A 78 13.02 -8.16 -13.76
N SER A 79 11.87 -7.61 -13.36
CA SER A 79 11.67 -6.96 -12.05
C SER A 79 11.00 -7.92 -11.07
N GLY A 80 11.56 -8.04 -9.85
CA GLY A 80 11.07 -9.00 -8.86
C GLY A 80 11.17 -10.45 -9.34
N GLU A 81 10.14 -11.25 -9.10
CA GLU A 81 10.02 -12.60 -9.63
C GLU A 81 9.05 -12.63 -10.82
N LYS A 82 9.59 -12.48 -12.04
CA LYS A 82 8.79 -12.46 -13.28
C LYS A 82 7.70 -11.37 -13.27
N GLY A 83 8.02 -10.19 -12.77
CA GLY A 83 7.09 -9.07 -12.61
C GLY A 83 6.22 -9.12 -11.36
N PHE A 84 6.33 -10.18 -10.55
CA PHE A 84 5.59 -10.32 -9.29
C PHE A 84 6.45 -10.00 -8.07
N TYR A 85 5.75 -9.54 -7.04
CA TYR A 85 6.32 -9.13 -5.77
C TYR A 85 5.55 -9.81 -4.63
N THR A 86 6.25 -10.01 -3.51
CA THR A 86 5.69 -10.44 -2.24
C THR A 86 5.71 -9.26 -1.27
N MET A 87 4.53 -8.87 -0.79
CA MET A 87 4.35 -7.81 0.20
C MET A 87 3.95 -8.43 1.52
N ASN A 88 4.72 -8.22 2.59
CA ASN A 88 4.31 -8.61 3.93
C ASN A 88 3.18 -7.71 4.42
N ASP A 89 2.30 -8.26 5.26
CA ASP A 89 1.14 -7.54 5.79
C ASP A 89 1.55 -6.31 6.63
N SER A 90 2.73 -6.36 7.28
CA SER A 90 3.32 -5.21 7.95
C SER A 90 3.51 -4.00 7.04
N TRP A 91 3.88 -4.23 5.77
CA TRP A 91 4.06 -3.15 4.80
C TRP A 91 2.72 -2.61 4.31
N TYR A 92 1.72 -3.49 4.16
CA TYR A 92 0.36 -3.11 3.79
C TYR A 92 -0.16 -2.03 4.75
N ASP A 93 -0.06 -2.27 6.06
CA ASP A 93 -0.53 -1.33 7.08
C ASP A 93 0.10 0.05 6.98
N GLU A 94 1.40 0.13 6.66
CA GLU A 94 2.15 1.38 6.70
C GLU A 94 2.07 2.20 5.41
N HIS A 95 1.92 1.55 4.25
CA HIS A 95 2.16 2.19 2.94
C HIS A 95 1.03 2.03 1.91
N MET A 96 -0.05 1.31 2.23
CA MET A 96 -1.27 1.27 1.41
C MET A 96 -2.21 2.46 1.63
N PHE A 97 -2.86 2.96 0.58
CA PHE A 97 -3.84 4.05 0.71
C PHE A 97 -5.21 3.68 0.17
N GLU A 98 -5.28 2.99 -0.97
CA GLU A 98 -6.55 2.73 -1.65
C GLU A 98 -6.59 1.34 -2.27
N ILE A 99 -7.81 0.78 -2.34
CA ILE A 99 -8.15 -0.36 -3.19
C ILE A 99 -9.42 -0.03 -3.99
N ALA A 100 -9.54 -0.64 -5.17
CA ALA A 100 -10.79 -0.60 -5.94
C ALA A 100 -11.47 -1.98 -5.89
N THR A 101 -12.72 -2.02 -5.43
CA THR A 101 -13.49 -3.27 -5.30
C THR A 101 -14.93 -3.11 -5.80
N PRO A 102 -15.54 -4.15 -6.40
CA PRO A 102 -16.95 -4.13 -6.75
C PRO A 102 -17.87 -3.86 -5.56
N LYS A 103 -18.92 -3.04 -5.78
CA LYS A 103 -19.90 -2.65 -4.74
C LYS A 103 -20.52 -3.82 -3.97
N LYS A 104 -20.63 -5.00 -4.59
CA LYS A 104 -21.18 -6.21 -3.96
C LYS A 104 -20.39 -6.71 -2.73
N TYR A 105 -19.15 -6.25 -2.56
CA TYR A 105 -18.31 -6.59 -1.39
C TYR A 105 -18.38 -5.54 -0.28
N LEU A 106 -19.06 -4.41 -0.51
CA LEU A 106 -19.18 -3.35 0.48
C LEU A 106 -20.26 -3.70 1.51
N THR A 107 -20.05 -3.26 2.75
CA THR A 107 -21.09 -3.32 3.78
C THR A 107 -22.20 -2.32 3.48
N ASN A 108 -23.39 -2.52 4.07
CA ASN A 108 -24.49 -1.56 3.93
C ASN A 108 -24.08 -0.14 4.38
N GLN A 109 -23.29 -0.03 5.46
CA GLN A 109 -22.76 1.25 5.93
C GLN A 109 -21.89 1.95 4.88
N MET A 110 -21.01 1.20 4.21
CA MET A 110 -20.17 1.76 3.13
C MET A 110 -21.03 2.21 1.94
N ILE A 111 -22.04 1.41 1.55
CA ILE A 111 -22.96 1.74 0.46
C ILE A 111 -23.76 3.01 0.76
N ASP A 112 -24.24 3.16 2.00
CA ASP A 112 -24.96 4.37 2.42
C ASP A 112 -24.03 5.59 2.49
N GLY A 113 -22.77 5.40 2.88
CA GLY A 113 -21.75 6.46 2.84
C GLY A 113 -21.56 7.07 1.44
N LEU A 114 -21.69 6.26 0.37
CA LEU A 114 -21.60 6.74 -1.02
C LEU A 114 -22.72 7.73 -1.41
N LYS A 115 -23.82 7.79 -0.65
CA LYS A 115 -24.95 8.71 -0.90
C LYS A 115 -24.77 10.06 -0.22
N GLY A 116 -23.79 10.18 0.69
CA GLY A 116 -23.50 11.41 1.42
C GLY A 116 -22.87 12.49 0.56
N LYS A 117 -22.84 13.72 1.08
CA LYS A 117 -22.09 14.82 0.46
C LYS A 117 -20.58 14.57 0.69
N PRO A 118 -19.74 14.53 -0.37
CA PRO A 118 -18.30 14.31 -0.20
C PRO A 118 -17.67 15.49 0.55
N VAL A 119 -16.66 15.18 1.36
CA VAL A 119 -15.75 16.18 1.91
C VAL A 119 -14.85 16.65 0.78
N ILE A 120 -14.86 17.95 0.49
CA ILE A 120 -13.98 18.54 -0.50
C ILE A 120 -12.65 18.80 0.18
N LEU A 121 -11.61 18.14 -0.31
CA LEU A 121 -10.23 18.37 0.10
C LEU A 121 -9.59 19.43 -0.80
N ASP A 122 -8.50 20.04 -0.33
CA ASP A 122 -7.73 21.00 -1.12
C ASP A 122 -7.11 20.31 -2.34
N ALA A 123 -6.86 21.06 -3.41
CA ALA A 123 -6.33 20.52 -4.66
C ALA A 123 -4.92 19.89 -4.53
N TRP A 124 -4.19 20.24 -3.47
CA TRP A 124 -2.85 19.72 -3.15
C TRP A 124 -2.88 18.65 -2.05
N ASP A 125 -4.06 18.18 -1.64
CA ASP A 125 -4.15 17.12 -0.62
C ASP A 125 -3.46 15.85 -1.13
N PRO A 126 -2.62 15.19 -0.32
CA PRO A 126 -1.85 14.02 -0.75
C PRO A 126 -2.71 12.79 -1.08
N MET A 127 -3.98 12.76 -0.66
CA MET A 127 -4.96 11.74 -1.07
C MET A 127 -5.45 11.93 -2.51
N GLY A 128 -5.18 13.09 -3.12
CA GLY A 128 -5.44 13.36 -4.55
C GLY A 128 -4.25 13.00 -5.46
N SER A 129 -3.16 12.46 -4.91
CA SER A 129 -2.01 12.04 -5.70
C SER A 129 -2.41 11.08 -6.80
N LEU A 130 -1.84 11.25 -8.00
CA LEU A 130 -2.07 10.39 -9.14
C LEU A 130 -0.83 9.50 -9.33
N ALA A 131 -1.06 8.19 -9.34
CA ALA A 131 -0.06 7.17 -9.62
C ALA A 131 0.15 6.98 -11.13
#